data_AF-A0A7W0WXJ3-F1
#
_entry.id   AF-A0A7W0WXJ3-F1
#
_cell.length_a   1.000
_cell.length_b   1.000
_cell.length_c   1.000
_cell.angle_alpha   90.00
_cell.angle_beta   90.00
_cell.angle_gamma   90.00
#
_symmetry.space_group_name_H-M   'P 1'
#
loop_
_entity.id
_entity.type
_entity.pdbx_description
1 polymer ?
#
loop_
_entity_poly.entity_id
_entity_poly.type
_entity_poly.pdbx_seq_one_letter_code
_entity_poly.pdbx_strand_id
1 'polypeptide(L)'
;MLGLVACRVDVQGVERAFYDGDGRKVHCAVNLDHKAGNMSTVDSGLDRARDRGEVIELYGHRPGGTIDVADIEYVLAGARDRGLAFYTYGDFAAGRPISGGIAFSFDDFSIFEWHALRPLFDQYDARITFFLTRYQNQGYDKKLLVKDLADDGHDIAAHGVAHLRAPTYVEENGLAAYMKDE
;
A
#
# COMPACT_ATOMS: atom_id res chain seq x y z
N MET A 1 6.58 -14.05 4.40
CA MET A 1 6.99 -12.77 3.80
C MET A 1 6.14 -12.58 2.55
N LEU A 2 5.25 -11.59 2.54
CA LEU A 2 4.55 -11.14 1.34
C LEU A 2 5.45 -10.13 0.63
N GLY A 3 5.50 -10.18 -0.70
CA GLY A 3 6.26 -9.23 -1.52
C GLY A 3 5.31 -8.42 -2.41
N LEU A 4 5.40 -7.09 -2.35
CA LEU A 4 4.69 -6.19 -3.24
C LEU A 4 5.57 -5.88 -4.46
N VAL A 5 5.00 -5.98 -5.67
CA VAL A 5 5.68 -5.58 -6.91
C VAL A 5 4.86 -4.47 -7.57
N ALA A 6 5.47 -3.29 -7.70
CA ALA A 6 4.89 -2.15 -8.42
C ALA A 6 4.65 -2.51 -9.90
N CYS A 7 3.38 -2.48 -10.35
CA CYS A 7 3.01 -2.67 -11.76
C CYS A 7 2.53 -1.33 -12.36
N ARG A 8 3.22 -0.81 -13.38
CA ARG A 8 2.78 0.37 -14.13
C ARG A 8 1.87 -0.03 -15.30
N VAL A 9 0.55 -0.11 -15.10
CA VAL A 9 -0.44 -0.09 -16.19
C VAL A 9 -1.84 0.30 -15.70
N ASP A 10 -2.68 0.74 -16.65
CA ASP A 10 -4.08 1.16 -16.53
C ASP A 10 -4.92 0.30 -15.56
N VAL A 11 -5.61 0.97 -14.63
CA VAL A 11 -6.29 0.39 -13.44
C VAL A 11 -7.30 -0.69 -13.80
N GLN A 12 -7.91 -0.64 -14.99
CA GLN A 12 -8.86 -1.66 -15.43
C GLN A 12 -8.20 -2.92 -16.03
N GLY A 13 -6.96 -2.82 -16.52
CA GLY A 13 -6.25 -3.92 -17.18
C GLY A 13 -5.33 -4.72 -16.26
N VAL A 14 -5.08 -4.24 -15.05
CA VAL A 14 -4.24 -4.94 -14.07
C VAL A 14 -5.11 -5.84 -13.20
N GLU A 15 -5.59 -6.95 -13.76
CA GLU A 15 -6.28 -8.02 -13.01
C GLU A 15 -5.54 -8.40 -11.71
N ARG A 16 -4.20 -8.30 -11.73
CA ARG A 16 -3.35 -8.59 -10.56
C ARG A 16 -3.43 -7.55 -9.44
N ALA A 17 -4.02 -6.38 -9.67
CA ALA A 17 -4.27 -5.38 -8.65
C ALA A 17 -5.61 -5.60 -7.93
N PHE A 18 -6.35 -6.66 -8.29
CA PHE A 18 -7.55 -7.09 -7.58
C PHE A 18 -7.26 -8.42 -6.91
N TYR A 19 -7.42 -8.45 -5.58
CA TYR A 19 -7.30 -9.65 -4.78
C TYR A 19 -8.68 -10.26 -4.54
N ASP A 20 -8.82 -11.53 -4.87
CA ASP A 20 -10.07 -12.31 -4.81
C ASP A 20 -10.04 -13.38 -3.71
N GLY A 21 -8.99 -13.40 -2.87
CA GLY A 21 -8.82 -14.41 -1.83
C GLY A 21 -8.07 -15.67 -2.30
N ASP A 22 -7.44 -15.65 -3.48
CA ASP A 22 -6.67 -16.76 -4.04
C ASP A 22 -5.45 -17.21 -3.19
N GLY A 23 -5.13 -16.50 -2.11
CA GLY A 23 -4.03 -16.84 -1.20
C GLY A 23 -2.63 -16.59 -1.77
N ARG A 24 -2.52 -15.86 -2.89
CA ARG A 24 -1.24 -15.49 -3.52
C ARG A 24 -0.31 -14.80 -2.53
N LYS A 25 0.99 -14.90 -2.81
CA LYS A 25 2.06 -14.34 -1.96
C LYS A 25 2.74 -13.13 -2.58
N VAL A 26 2.51 -12.92 -3.88
CA VAL A 26 3.04 -11.81 -4.65
C VAL A 26 1.86 -10.99 -5.12
N HIS A 27 1.86 -9.73 -4.73
CA HIS A 27 0.75 -8.81 -4.97
C HIS A 27 1.20 -7.66 -5.87
N CYS A 28 0.24 -7.09 -6.58
CA CYS A 28 0.45 -5.91 -7.40
C CYS A 28 -0.49 -4.83 -6.90
N ALA A 29 -0.04 -3.58 -6.89
CA ALA A 29 -0.86 -2.44 -6.52
C ALA A 29 -0.74 -1.34 -7.58
N VAL A 30 -1.77 -0.51 -7.68
CA VAL A 30 -1.84 0.64 -8.60
C VAL A 30 -1.19 1.86 -7.94
N ASN A 31 -0.29 2.51 -8.67
CA ASN A 31 0.40 3.71 -8.21
C ASN A 31 -0.51 4.95 -8.30
N LEU A 32 -0.62 5.70 -7.20
CA LEU A 32 -1.38 6.96 -7.12
C LEU A 32 -0.51 8.23 -7.06
N ASP A 33 0.81 8.11 -7.06
CA ASP A 33 1.73 9.25 -7.07
C ASP A 33 1.64 10.05 -8.37
N HIS A 34 1.83 11.37 -8.25
CA HIS A 34 1.93 12.33 -9.34
C HIS A 34 0.78 12.24 -10.35
N LYS A 35 -0.40 11.83 -9.87
CA LYS A 35 -1.60 11.59 -10.69
C LYS A 35 -1.38 10.53 -11.78
N ALA A 36 -0.46 9.59 -11.55
CA ALA A 36 -0.25 8.44 -12.43
C ALA A 36 -1.52 7.58 -12.54
N GLY A 37 -2.38 7.60 -11.52
CA GLY A 37 -3.78 7.19 -11.59
C GLY A 37 -4.68 8.38 -11.94
N ASN A 38 -5.44 8.27 -13.03
CA ASN A 38 -6.56 9.18 -13.27
C ASN A 38 -7.65 8.85 -12.25
N MET A 39 -8.16 9.81 -11.48
CA MET A 39 -9.16 9.53 -10.44
C MET A 39 -10.44 8.85 -10.99
N SER A 40 -10.79 9.05 -12.27
CA SER A 40 -11.88 8.30 -12.89
C SER A 40 -11.60 6.80 -13.02
N THR A 41 -10.34 6.42 -13.18
CA THR A 41 -9.89 5.02 -13.21
C THR A 41 -9.89 4.40 -11.83
N VAL A 42 -9.60 5.20 -10.79
CA VAL A 42 -9.77 4.79 -9.38
C VAL A 42 -11.24 4.49 -9.09
N ASP A 43 -12.16 5.39 -9.45
CA ASP A 43 -13.60 5.16 -9.27
C ASP A 43 -14.07 3.87 -9.91
N SER A 44 -13.66 3.62 -11.15
CA SER A 44 -13.99 2.38 -11.86
C SER A 44 -13.45 1.15 -11.13
N GLY A 45 -12.25 1.26 -10.55
CA GLY A 45 -11.66 0.20 -9.74
C GLY A 45 -12.43 -0.05 -8.45
N LEU A 46 -12.88 1.00 -7.76
CA LEU A 46 -13.71 0.89 -6.57
C LEU A 46 -15.09 0.29 -6.88
N ASP A 47 -15.70 0.67 -8.01
CA ASP A 47 -16.96 0.09 -8.48
C ASP A 47 -16.80 -1.40 -8.79
N ARG A 48 -15.69 -1.79 -9.45
CA ARG A 48 -15.37 -3.20 -9.69
C ARG A 48 -15.20 -3.98 -8.38
N ALA A 49 -14.43 -3.44 -7.43
CA ALA A 49 -14.21 -4.08 -6.13
C ALA A 49 -15.54 -4.36 -5.43
N ARG A 50 -16.46 -3.37 -5.44
CA ARG A 50 -17.83 -3.53 -4.93
C ARG A 50 -18.59 -4.63 -5.66
N ASP A 51 -18.65 -4.55 -6.99
CA ASP A 51 -19.53 -5.39 -7.81
C ASP A 51 -19.08 -6.85 -7.87
N ARG A 52 -17.76 -7.10 -7.74
CA ARG A 52 -17.18 -8.44 -7.79
C ARG A 52 -16.83 -9.03 -6.43
N GLY A 53 -16.92 -8.24 -5.36
CA GLY A 53 -16.48 -8.68 -4.04
C GLY A 53 -14.96 -8.85 -3.94
N GLU A 54 -14.20 -8.15 -4.77
CA GLU A 54 -12.73 -8.17 -4.81
C GLU A 54 -12.15 -7.00 -4.00
N VAL A 55 -10.86 -7.08 -3.65
CA VAL A 55 -10.14 -5.99 -3.00
C VAL A 55 -9.19 -5.32 -4.00
N ILE A 56 -9.38 -4.03 -4.26
CA ILE A 56 -8.43 -3.26 -5.09
C ILE A 56 -7.20 -2.87 -4.25
N GLU A 57 -6.02 -3.12 -4.80
CA GLU A 57 -4.72 -2.85 -4.18
C GLU A 57 -4.14 -1.54 -4.75
N LEU A 58 -3.95 -0.54 -3.89
CA LEU A 58 -3.48 0.82 -4.24
C LEU A 58 -2.23 1.15 -3.43
N TYR A 59 -1.33 1.98 -3.99
CA TYR A 59 -0.18 2.46 -3.24
C TYR A 59 0.26 3.88 -3.62
N GLY A 60 0.92 4.55 -2.68
CA GLY A 60 1.65 5.80 -2.89
C GLY A 60 2.91 5.84 -2.00
N HIS A 61 3.63 6.96 -1.96
CA HIS A 61 4.82 7.09 -1.10
C HIS A 61 4.69 8.19 -0.05
N ARG A 62 4.69 9.46 -0.47
CA ARG A 62 4.79 10.62 0.42
C ARG A 62 3.55 11.52 0.34
N PRO A 63 2.65 11.47 1.33
CA PRO A 63 1.55 12.43 1.44
C PRO A 63 2.01 13.89 1.41
N GLY A 64 1.33 14.72 0.61
CA GLY A 64 1.70 16.12 0.39
C GLY A 64 3.00 16.31 -0.42
N GLY A 65 3.55 15.23 -0.97
CA GLY A 65 4.77 15.22 -1.76
C GLY A 65 4.55 14.52 -3.10
N THR A 66 4.66 13.19 -3.11
CA THR A 66 4.43 12.40 -4.33
C THR A 66 2.95 12.17 -4.58
N ILE A 67 2.12 12.19 -3.54
CA ILE A 67 0.65 12.06 -3.64
C ILE A 67 -0.02 13.20 -2.88
N ASP A 68 -1.03 13.82 -3.51
CA ASP A 68 -1.80 14.91 -2.90
C ASP A 68 -2.70 14.35 -1.78
N VAL A 69 -2.77 15.04 -0.63
CA VAL A 69 -3.64 14.61 0.49
C VAL A 69 -5.12 14.56 0.08
N ALA A 70 -5.53 15.44 -0.84
CA ALA A 70 -6.88 15.44 -1.39
C ALA A 70 -7.17 14.16 -2.21
N ASP A 71 -6.19 13.61 -2.92
CA ASP A 71 -6.35 12.37 -3.68
C ASP A 71 -6.45 11.16 -2.72
N ILE A 72 -5.71 11.19 -1.60
CA ILE A 72 -5.85 10.19 -0.53
C ILE A 72 -7.28 10.22 0.03
N GLU A 73 -7.76 11.40 0.42
CA GLU A 73 -9.12 11.53 0.96
C GLU A 73 -10.17 11.11 -0.09
N TYR A 74 -9.98 11.47 -1.36
CA TYR A 74 -10.87 11.06 -2.45
C TYR A 74 -11.05 9.54 -2.51
N VAL A 75 -9.94 8.79 -2.41
CA VAL A 75 -9.97 7.32 -2.38
C VAL A 75 -10.72 6.79 -1.16
N LEU A 76 -10.43 7.32 0.03
CA LEU A 76 -11.05 6.87 1.28
C LEU A 76 -12.56 7.15 1.31
N ALA A 77 -12.95 8.36 0.90
CA ALA A 77 -14.34 8.76 0.76
C ALA A 77 -15.06 7.90 -0.29
N GLY A 78 -14.44 7.73 -1.47
CA GLY A 78 -15.00 6.91 -2.55
C GLY A 78 -15.19 5.44 -2.16
N ALA A 79 -14.30 4.90 -1.32
CA ALA A 79 -14.44 3.55 -0.77
C ALA A 79 -15.59 3.47 0.24
N ARG A 80 -15.67 4.42 1.17
CA ARG A 80 -16.76 4.51 2.15
C ARG A 80 -18.13 4.64 1.48
N ASP A 81 -18.25 5.51 0.49
CA ASP A 81 -19.50 5.75 -0.25
C ASP A 81 -20.01 4.49 -0.99
N ARG A 82 -19.10 3.58 -1.31
CA ARG A 82 -19.39 2.28 -1.94
C ARG A 82 -19.55 1.14 -0.94
N GLY A 83 -19.40 1.39 0.36
CA GLY A 83 -19.47 0.37 1.41
C GLY A 83 -18.33 -0.64 1.35
N LEU A 84 -17.17 -0.25 0.80
CA LEU A 84 -15.99 -1.12 0.71
C LEU A 84 -15.33 -1.27 2.08
N ALA A 85 -14.87 -2.48 2.39
CA ALA A 85 -14.07 -2.72 3.59
C ALA A 85 -12.60 -2.29 3.40
N PHE A 86 -11.95 -1.85 4.48
CA PHE A 86 -10.51 -1.55 4.49
C PHE A 86 -9.71 -2.76 4.96
N TYR A 87 -8.82 -3.25 4.09
CA TYR A 87 -7.92 -4.37 4.33
C TYR A 87 -6.46 -3.93 4.41
N THR A 88 -5.67 -4.68 5.16
CA THR A 88 -4.21 -4.60 5.15
C THR A 88 -3.61 -5.89 4.56
N TYR A 89 -2.34 -5.84 4.18
CA TYR A 89 -1.65 -7.06 3.72
C TYR A 89 -1.49 -8.09 4.84
N GLY A 90 -1.47 -7.66 6.10
CA GLY A 90 -1.61 -8.51 7.28
C GLY A 90 -2.91 -9.33 7.29
N ASP A 91 -4.05 -8.75 6.87
CA ASP A 91 -5.31 -9.49 6.74
C ASP A 91 -5.19 -10.60 5.68
N PHE A 92 -4.56 -10.32 4.54
CA PHE A 92 -4.33 -11.30 3.49
C PHE A 92 -3.40 -12.42 3.96
N ALA A 93 -2.31 -12.07 4.65
CA ALA A 93 -1.37 -13.01 5.22
C ALA A 93 -2.03 -13.93 6.26
N ALA A 94 -2.98 -13.40 7.04
CA ALA A 94 -3.77 -14.15 8.01
C ALA A 94 -4.89 -15.01 7.39
N GLY A 95 -5.09 -14.93 6.06
CA GLY A 95 -6.17 -15.66 5.37
C GLY A 95 -7.56 -15.19 5.78
N ARG A 96 -7.70 -13.91 6.16
CA ARG A 96 -9.00 -13.34 6.50
C ARG A 96 -9.93 -13.42 5.27
N PRO A 97 -11.18 -13.88 5.41
CA PRO A 97 -12.14 -13.84 4.33
C PRO A 97 -12.32 -12.42 3.79
N ILE A 98 -12.28 -12.28 2.47
CA ILE A 98 -12.43 -11.00 1.80
C ILE A 98 -13.86 -10.77 1.30
N SER A 99 -14.19 -9.50 1.12
CA SER A 99 -15.36 -8.98 0.40
C SER A 99 -14.90 -7.77 -0.41
N GLY A 100 -15.84 -7.10 -1.09
CA GLY A 100 -15.56 -5.84 -1.78
C GLY A 100 -14.82 -4.87 -0.86
N GLY A 101 -13.63 -4.45 -1.26
CA GLY A 101 -12.74 -3.70 -0.37
C GLY A 101 -11.64 -2.92 -1.08
N ILE A 102 -10.86 -2.22 -0.28
CA ILE A 102 -9.57 -1.64 -0.69
C ILE A 102 -8.45 -2.12 0.23
N ALA A 103 -7.25 -2.29 -0.32
CA ALA A 103 -6.01 -2.35 0.43
C ALA A 103 -5.11 -1.21 -0.06
N PHE A 104 -4.92 -0.21 0.78
CA PHE A 104 -4.10 0.96 0.45
C PHE A 104 -2.80 0.92 1.26
N SER A 105 -1.67 1.06 0.59
CA SER A 105 -0.36 1.12 1.22
C SER A 105 0.44 2.40 0.93
N PHE A 106 1.38 2.68 1.81
CA PHE A 106 2.45 3.63 1.55
C PHE A 106 3.82 2.95 1.67
N ASP A 107 4.69 3.23 0.70
CA ASP A 107 6.02 2.62 0.60
C ASP A 107 7.11 3.64 0.98
N ASP A 108 8.26 3.12 1.45
CA ASP A 108 9.50 3.83 1.81
C ASP A 108 9.62 4.24 3.29
N PHE A 109 9.80 5.54 3.58
CA PHE A 109 10.21 6.02 4.92
C PHE A 109 9.70 7.44 5.25
N SER A 110 8.60 7.89 4.62
CA SER A 110 7.95 9.18 4.87
C SER A 110 7.10 9.18 6.16
N ILE A 111 7.69 8.67 7.26
CA ILE A 111 7.00 8.36 8.52
C ILE A 111 6.30 9.58 9.14
N PHE A 112 6.90 10.77 9.08
CA PHE A 112 6.26 11.97 9.63
C PHE A 112 4.99 12.34 8.87
N GLU A 113 5.06 12.26 7.54
CA GLU A 113 3.92 12.54 6.66
C GLU A 113 2.83 11.48 6.78
N TRP A 114 3.19 10.20 6.96
CA TRP A 114 2.25 9.12 7.24
C TRP A 114 1.52 9.35 8.58
N HIS A 115 2.26 9.65 9.64
CA HIS A 115 1.70 9.89 10.97
C HIS A 115 0.76 11.11 11.00
N ALA A 116 1.07 12.15 10.21
CA ALA A 116 0.21 13.32 10.10
C ALA A 116 -1.20 13.02 9.52
N LEU A 117 -1.38 11.88 8.85
CA LEU A 117 -2.67 11.47 8.27
C LEU A 117 -3.56 10.67 9.24
N ARG A 118 -3.11 10.34 10.45
CA ARG A 118 -3.93 9.57 11.42
C ARG A 118 -5.36 10.09 11.58
N PRO A 119 -5.62 11.41 11.77
CA PRO A 119 -6.99 11.91 11.89
C PRO A 119 -7.84 11.66 10.64
N LEU A 120 -7.23 11.65 9.46
CA LEU A 120 -7.91 11.34 8.20
C LEU A 120 -8.26 9.85 8.15
N PHE A 121 -7.34 8.96 8.53
CA PHE A 121 -7.63 7.53 8.55
C PHE A 121 -8.73 7.19 9.57
N ASP A 122 -8.68 7.79 10.76
CA ASP A 122 -9.70 7.64 11.80
C ASP A 122 -11.09 8.09 11.33
N GLN A 123 -11.17 9.20 10.58
CA GLN A 123 -12.43 9.71 10.01
C GLN A 123 -13.15 8.69 9.11
N TYR A 124 -12.39 7.80 8.45
CA TYR A 124 -12.89 6.79 7.53
C TYR A 124 -12.86 5.37 8.10
N ASP A 125 -12.42 5.18 9.35
CA ASP A 125 -12.12 3.86 9.95
C ASP A 125 -11.17 3.03 9.05
N ALA A 126 -10.23 3.74 8.41
CA ALA A 126 -9.34 3.16 7.41
C ALA A 126 -8.14 2.48 8.07
N ARG A 127 -7.87 1.24 7.67
CA ARG A 127 -6.64 0.53 8.02
C ARG A 127 -5.69 0.50 6.82
N ILE A 128 -4.50 1.01 7.01
CA ILE A 128 -3.49 1.22 5.96
C ILE A 128 -2.31 0.28 6.20
N THR A 129 -1.59 -0.09 5.14
CA THR A 129 -0.32 -0.81 5.26
C THR A 129 0.86 0.13 5.00
N PHE A 130 1.82 0.20 5.90
CA PHE A 130 3.06 0.96 5.70
C PHE A 130 4.21 0.00 5.43
N PHE A 131 4.65 -0.05 4.17
CA PHE A 131 5.82 -0.82 3.73
C PHE A 131 7.08 0.01 4.01
N LEU A 132 7.69 -0.23 5.16
CA LEU A 132 8.80 0.54 5.70
C LEU A 132 10.15 -0.04 5.27
N THR A 133 10.98 0.81 4.65
CA THR A 133 12.39 0.51 4.34
C THR A 133 13.34 1.29 5.25
N ARG A 134 14.61 0.84 5.32
CA ARG A 134 15.68 1.54 6.06
C ARG A 134 15.33 1.83 7.52
N TYR A 135 14.56 0.96 8.16
CA TYR A 135 14.08 1.15 9.54
C TYR A 135 15.21 1.35 10.55
N GLN A 136 16.30 0.58 10.38
CA GLN A 136 17.51 0.65 11.20
C GLN A 136 18.16 2.04 11.18
N ASN A 137 18.00 2.80 10.09
CA ASN A 137 18.55 4.14 9.91
C ASN A 137 17.63 5.25 10.46
N GLN A 138 16.40 4.92 10.88
CA GLN A 138 15.48 5.91 11.42
C GLN A 138 15.80 6.23 12.88
N GLY A 139 15.71 7.51 13.24
CA GLY A 139 15.88 7.98 14.62
C GLY A 139 14.77 7.47 15.54
N TYR A 140 15.01 7.54 16.86
CA TYR A 140 14.09 7.08 17.89
C TYR A 140 12.68 7.67 17.75
N ASP A 141 12.57 8.97 17.48
CA ASP A 141 11.29 9.67 17.35
C ASP A 141 10.42 9.07 16.24
N LYS A 142 11.00 8.83 15.06
CA LYS A 142 10.27 8.17 13.96
C LYS A 142 9.84 6.74 14.31
N LYS A 143 10.64 6.01 15.08
CA LYS A 143 10.27 4.66 15.53
C LYS A 143 9.08 4.69 16.50
N LEU A 144 8.95 5.73 17.32
CA LEU A 144 7.75 5.95 18.13
C LEU A 144 6.53 6.23 17.26
N LEU A 145 6.66 7.05 16.20
CA LEU A 145 5.55 7.32 15.28
C LEU A 145 5.09 6.07 14.52
N VAL A 146 6.01 5.18 14.15
CA VAL A 146 5.66 3.87 13.56
C VAL A 146 4.89 3.02 14.56
N LYS A 147 5.25 3.08 15.85
CA LYS A 147 4.50 2.39 16.91
C LYS A 147 3.10 2.96 17.05
N ASP A 148 2.93 4.28 17.02
CA ASP A 148 1.60 4.90 17.06
C ASP A 148 0.72 4.40 15.91
N LEU A 149 1.25 4.38 14.67
CA LEU A 149 0.52 3.86 13.51
C LEU A 149 0.07 2.41 13.70
N ALA A 150 0.93 1.56 14.27
CA ALA A 150 0.58 0.18 14.57
C ALA A 150 -0.49 0.07 15.69
N ASP A 151 -0.38 0.91 16.73
CA ASP A 151 -1.33 0.94 17.84
C ASP A 151 -2.73 1.41 17.40
N ASP A 152 -2.81 2.23 16.34
CA ASP A 152 -4.07 2.61 15.67
C ASP A 152 -4.67 1.48 14.80
N GLY A 153 -4.00 0.33 14.69
CA GLY A 153 -4.48 -0.84 13.94
C GLY A 153 -4.08 -0.87 12.47
N HIS A 154 -3.15 0.00 12.05
CA HIS A 154 -2.50 -0.10 10.75
C HIS A 154 -1.48 -1.25 10.72
N ASP A 155 -1.19 -1.76 9.52
CA ASP A 155 -0.18 -2.80 9.33
C ASP A 155 1.18 -2.17 9.02
N ILE A 156 2.24 -2.71 9.64
CA ILE A 156 3.62 -2.28 9.41
C ILE A 156 4.37 -3.46 8.79
N ALA A 157 4.74 -3.33 7.52
CA ALA A 157 5.39 -4.36 6.74
C ALA A 157 6.77 -3.92 6.26
N ALA A 158 7.62 -4.87 5.87
CA ALA A 158 8.97 -4.58 5.40
C ALA A 158 9.01 -4.23 3.91
N HIS A 159 9.83 -3.24 3.54
CA HIS A 159 10.08 -2.83 2.15
C HIS A 159 11.58 -2.90 1.79
N GLY A 160 12.20 -4.02 2.15
CA GLY A 160 13.66 -4.18 2.09
C GLY A 160 14.39 -3.45 3.23
N VAL A 161 15.69 -3.67 3.36
CA VAL A 161 16.52 -3.04 4.41
C VAL A 161 17.28 -1.84 3.83
N ALA A 162 17.83 -1.99 2.62
CA ALA A 162 18.63 -1.00 1.91
C ALA A 162 17.87 -0.30 0.76
N HIS A 163 16.76 -0.86 0.30
CA HIS A 163 15.95 -0.36 -0.83
C HIS A 163 16.74 -0.35 -2.14
N LEU A 164 17.44 -1.45 -2.43
CA LEU A 164 18.14 -1.61 -3.70
C LEU A 164 17.13 -1.96 -4.79
N ARG A 165 17.37 -1.43 -5.99
CA ARG A 165 16.56 -1.79 -7.17
C ARG A 165 16.92 -3.21 -7.60
N ALA A 166 16.13 -4.18 -7.13
CA ALA A 166 16.41 -5.61 -7.30
C ALA A 166 16.76 -6.00 -8.75
N PRO A 167 16.02 -5.60 -9.81
CA PRO A 167 16.36 -6.02 -11.17
C PRO A 167 17.76 -5.56 -11.60
N THR A 168 18.08 -4.30 -11.36
CA THR A 168 19.38 -3.70 -11.70
C THR A 168 20.50 -4.32 -10.88
N TYR A 169 20.32 -4.44 -9.56
CA TYR A 169 21.36 -5.00 -8.69
C TYR A 169 21.64 -6.47 -9.01
N VAL A 170 20.60 -7.25 -9.28
CA VAL A 170 20.74 -8.67 -9.63
C VAL A 170 21.39 -8.85 -11.01
N GLU A 171 21.07 -8.01 -12.00
CA GLU A 171 21.77 -8.01 -13.30
C GLU A 171 23.27 -7.74 -13.15
N GLU A 172 23.64 -6.81 -12.27
CA GLU A 172 25.02 -6.36 -12.10
C GLU A 172 25.85 -7.28 -11.17
N ASN A 173 25.24 -7.81 -10.11
CA ASN A 173 25.94 -8.45 -8.98
C ASN A 173 25.46 -9.88 -8.67
N GLY A 174 24.35 -10.31 -9.27
CA GLY A 174 23.72 -11.60 -9.03
C GLY A 174 22.80 -11.65 -7.79
N LEU A 175 21.89 -12.63 -7.78
CA LEU A 175 20.87 -12.78 -6.74
C LEU A 175 21.46 -13.03 -5.34
N ALA A 176 22.54 -13.79 -5.23
CA ALA A 176 23.16 -14.09 -3.94
C ALA A 176 23.74 -12.83 -3.27
N ALA A 177 24.30 -11.90 -4.05
CA ALA A 177 24.74 -10.60 -3.55
C ALA A 177 23.54 -9.75 -3.12
N TYR A 178 22.48 -9.69 -3.94
CA TYR A 178 21.26 -8.97 -3.59
C TYR A 178 20.68 -9.43 -2.24
N MET A 179 20.52 -10.74 -2.04
CA MET A 179 19.97 -11.29 -0.78
C MET A 179 20.82 -10.99 0.46
N LYS A 180 22.11 -10.68 0.28
CA LYS A 180 23.03 -10.34 1.36
C LYS A 180 23.03 -8.84 1.66
N ASP A 181 22.92 -8.04 0.61
CA ASP A 181 23.16 -6.59 0.66
C ASP A 181 21.86 -5.77 0.77
N GLU A 182 20.70 -6.36 0.42
CA GLU A 182 19.36 -5.77 0.56
C GLU A 182 18.85 -5.67 1.99
#